data_AF-A0AAU7S2X5-F1
#
_entry.id   AF-A0AAU7S2X5-F1
#
_cell.length_a   1.000
_cell.length_b   1.000
_cell.length_c   1.000
_cell.angle_alpha   90.00
_cell.angle_beta   90.00
_cell.angle_gamma   90.00
#
_symmetry.space_group_name_H-M   'P 1'
#
loop_
_entity.id
_entity.type
_entity.pdbx_description
1 polymer ?
#
loop_
_entity_poly.entity_id
_entity_poly.type
_entity_poly.pdbx_seq_one_letter_code
_entity_poly.pdbx_strand_id
1 'polypeptide(L)' 'MQQRKSVSVEELPENTALAIYELIGGTFRNYSEILYIRVPDVTDDGKSMGGIEITIRKTASATPLQ' A
#
# COMPACT_ATOMS: atom_id res chain seq x y z
N MET A 1 0.19 -5.12 -28.03
CA MET A 1 0.63 -4.52 -26.75
C MET A 1 -0.62 -4.14 -25.98
N GLN A 2 -0.88 -4.75 -24.81
CA GLN A 2 -2.04 -4.36 -24.00
C GLN A 2 -1.83 -2.93 -23.50
N GLN A 3 -2.72 -2.01 -23.88
CA GLN A 3 -2.72 -0.66 -23.30
C GLN A 3 -2.96 -0.77 -21.80
N ARG A 4 -1.95 -0.43 -21.00
CA ARG A 4 -2.13 -0.24 -19.57
C ARG A 4 -2.93 1.05 -19.36
N LYS A 5 -4.15 0.91 -18.87
CA LYS A 5 -4.94 2.04 -18.39
C LYS A 5 -4.47 2.35 -16.97
N SER A 6 -3.88 3.52 -16.77
CA SER A 6 -3.69 4.07 -15.43
C SER A 6 -5.01 4.70 -15.00
N VAL A 7 -5.49 4.35 -13.82
CA VAL A 7 -6.72 4.90 -13.24
C VAL A 7 -6.33 5.44 -11.86
N SER A 8 -6.79 6.64 -11.53
CA SER A 8 -6.56 7.22 -10.21
C SER A 8 -7.29 6.40 -9.16
N VAL A 9 -6.72 6.26 -7.96
CA VAL A 9 -7.33 5.44 -6.90
C VAL A 9 -8.70 6.02 -6.50
N GLU A 10 -8.84 7.35 -6.59
CA GLU A 10 -10.06 8.11 -6.31
C GLU A 10 -11.19 7.83 -7.32
N GLU A 11 -10.84 7.33 -8.51
CA GLU A 11 -11.79 6.98 -9.56
C GLU A 11 -12.19 5.50 -9.54
N LEU A 12 -11.57 4.69 -8.67
CA LEU A 12 -11.92 3.29 -8.53
C LEU A 12 -13.28 3.15 -7.85
N PRO A 13 -14.16 2.24 -8.32
CA PRO A 13 -15.33 1.84 -7.56
C PRO A 13 -14.89 1.36 -6.17
N GLU A 14 -15.63 1.77 -5.13
CA GLU A 14 -15.30 1.49 -3.73
C GLU A 14 -14.98 0.01 -3.49
N ASN A 15 -15.84 -0.89 -4.00
CA ASN A 15 -15.63 -2.34 -3.87
C ASN A 15 -14.34 -2.84 -4.52
N THR A 16 -13.91 -2.19 -5.61
CA THR A 16 -12.64 -2.51 -6.27
C THR A 16 -11.45 -2.06 -5.42
N ALA A 17 -11.51 -0.86 -4.85
CA ALA A 17 -10.48 -0.36 -3.95
C ALA A 17 -10.35 -1.27 -2.70
N LEU A 18 -11.49 -1.63 -2.09
CA LEU A 18 -11.54 -2.54 -0.95
C LEU A 18 -10.92 -3.90 -1.26
N ALA A 19 -11.30 -4.53 -2.38
CA ALA A 19 -10.74 -5.83 -2.77
C ALA A 19 -9.21 -5.78 -2.97
N ILE A 20 -8.69 -4.67 -3.51
CA ILE A 20 -7.23 -4.47 -3.65
C ILE A 20 -6.56 -4.36 -2.28
N TYR A 21 -7.12 -3.56 -1.36
CA TYR A 21 -6.58 -3.43 0.00
C TYR A 21 -6.60 -4.76 0.76
N GLU A 22 -7.67 -5.53 0.64
CA GLU A 22 -7.78 -6.87 1.24
C GLU A 22 -6.73 -7.83 0.67
N LEU A 23 -6.49 -7.81 -0.64
CA LEU A 23 -5.49 -8.66 -1.27
C LEU A 23 -4.07 -8.31 -0.81
N ILE A 24 -3.73 -7.02 -0.72
CA ILE A 24 -2.44 -6.55 -0.20
C ILE A 24 -2.29 -6.95 1.27
N GLY A 25 -3.31 -6.67 2.10
CA GLY A 25 -3.30 -6.99 3.52
C GLY A 25 -3.22 -8.50 3.79
N GLY A 26 -3.96 -9.31 3.03
CA GLY A 26 -3.92 -10.77 3.09
C GLY A 26 -2.57 -11.32 2.67
N THR A 27 -2.00 -10.79 1.58
CA THR A 27 -0.65 -11.15 1.12
C THR A 27 0.39 -10.86 2.19
N PHE A 28 0.36 -9.64 2.73
CA PHE A 28 1.28 -9.25 3.79
C PHE A 28 1.09 -10.15 5.01
N ARG A 29 -0.14 -10.39 5.49
CA ARG A 29 -0.42 -11.22 6.67
C ARG A 29 0.05 -12.67 6.54
N ASN A 30 -0.09 -13.27 5.36
CA ASN A 30 0.11 -14.72 5.20
C ASN A 30 1.46 -15.09 4.57
N TYR A 31 2.02 -14.23 3.72
CA TYR A 31 3.13 -14.63 2.84
C TYR A 31 4.36 -13.73 2.92
N SER A 32 4.32 -12.60 3.63
CA SER A 32 5.46 -11.67 3.70
C SER A 32 5.74 -11.21 5.13
N GLU A 33 7.02 -11.05 5.49
CA GLU A 33 7.42 -10.46 6.77
C GLU A 33 7.50 -8.94 6.72
N ILE A 34 7.73 -8.40 5.52
CA ILE A 34 7.92 -6.97 5.26
C ILE A 34 7.08 -6.56 4.05
N LEU A 35 6.39 -5.42 4.17
CA LEU A 35 5.72 -4.72 3.09
C LEU A 35 6.48 -3.42 2.79
N TYR A 36 6.90 -3.27 1.55
CA TYR A 36 7.57 -2.07 1.05
C TYR A 36 6.60 -1.28 0.16
N ILE A 37 6.37 -0.02 0.49
CA ILE A 37 5.54 0.91 -0.28
C ILE A 37 6.44 2.07 -0.71
N ARG A 38 6.47 2.36 -2.00
CA ARG A 38 7.22 3.48 -2.58
C ARG A 38 6.27 4.37 -3.35
N VAL A 39 6.23 5.64 -2.96
CA VAL A 39 5.47 6.69 -3.64
C VAL A 39 6.50 7.66 -4.22
N PRO A 40 6.83 7.59 -5.51
CA PRO A 40 7.99 8.28 -6.07
C PRO A 40 7.80 9.80 -6.18
N ASP A 41 6.56 10.26 -6.36
CA ASP A 41 6.24 11.65 -6.65
C ASP A 41 5.10 12.12 -5.73
N VAL A 42 5.46 12.71 -4.59
CA VAL A 42 4.51 13.28 -3.64
C VAL A 42 4.55 14.80 -3.77
N THR A 43 3.38 15.41 -3.75
CA THR A 43 3.21 16.87 -3.72
C THR A 43 2.30 17.27 -2.57
N ASP A 44 2.62 18.36 -1.90
CA ASP A 44 1.77 18.99 -0.87
C ASP A 44 1.55 20.47 -1.24
N ASP A 45 0.29 20.89 -1.35
CA ASP A 45 -0.12 22.22 -1.84
C ASP A 45 0.61 22.65 -3.14
N GLY A 46 0.70 21.73 -4.11
CA GLY A 46 1.37 21.95 -5.40
C GLY A 46 2.90 22.00 -5.35
N LYS A 47 3.52 21.87 -4.16
CA LYS A 47 4.99 21.80 -4.01
C LYS A 47 5.44 20.36 -4.02
N SER A 48 6.51 20.06 -4.76
CA SER A 48 7.13 18.74 -4.74
C SER A 48 7.74 18.46 -3.37
N MET A 49 7.34 17.34 -2.78
CA MET A 49 7.86 16.79 -1.53
C MET A 49 8.88 15.67 -1.80
N GLY A 50 9.10 15.30 -3.07
CA GLY A 50 9.93 14.16 -3.46
C GLY A 50 9.21 12.82 -3.28
N GLY A 51 9.99 11.74 -3.13
CA GLY A 51 9.46 10.40 -2.93
C GLY A 51 9.36 10.02 -1.45
N ILE A 52 8.32 9.26 -1.11
CA ILE A 52 8.13 8.66 0.22
C ILE A 52 8.33 7.14 0.11
N GLU A 53 9.11 6.59 1.04
CA GLU A 53 9.29 5.14 1.19
C GLU A 53 8.81 4.72 2.58
N ILE A 54 7.90 3.76 2.62
CA ILE A 54 7.32 3.22 3.84
C ILE A 54 7.67 1.73 3.90
N THR A 55 8.26 1.30 5.01
CA THR A 55 8.54 -0.10 5.29
C THR A 55 7.73 -0.54 6.50
N ILE A 56 6.86 -1.52 6.33
CA ILE A 56 6.06 -2.10 7.40
C ILE A 56 6.58 -3.51 7.65
N ARG A 57 7.04 -3.81 8.86
CA ARG A 57 7.53 -5.13 9.26
C ARG A 57 6.59 -5.74 10.29
N LYS A 58 6.30 -7.04 10.15
CA LYS A 58 5.66 -7.80 11.22
C LYS A 58 6.60 -7.88 12.41
N THR A 59 6.18 -7.34 13.54
CA THR A 59 6.80 -7.69 14.82
C THR A 59 6.27 -9.06 15.22
N ALA A 60 7.14 -9.97 15.65
CA ALA A 60 6.70 -11.20 16.31
C ALA A 60 5.70 -10.80 17.40
N SER A 61 4.54 -11.46 17.42
CA SER A 61 3.42 -11.15 18.30
C SER A 61 3.91 -10.81 19.71
N ALA A 62 3.51 -9.64 20.20
CA ALA A 62 3.63 -9.31 21.62
C ALA A 62 3.16 -10.53 22.41
N THR A 63 4.03 -11.06 23.26
CA THR A 63 3.63 -12.02 24.29
C THR A 63 2.38 -11.43 24.96
N PRO A 64 1.28 -12.18 25.12
CA PRO A 64 0.18 -11.72 25.95
C PRO A 64 0.79 -11.40 27.31
N LEU A 65 0.66 -10.15 27.77
CA LEU A 65 0.92 -9.84 29.17
C LEU A 65 -0.05 -10.71 29.97
N GLN A 66 0.48 -11.75 30.62
CA GLN A 66 -0.24 -12.59 31.58
C GLN A 66 -0.65 -11.76 32.79
#